data_AF-A0A959QHP0-F1
#
_entry.id   AF-A0A959QHP0-F1
#
_cell.length_a   1.000
_cell.length_b   1.000
_cell.length_c   1.000
_cell.angle_alpha   90.00
_cell.angle_beta   90.00
_cell.angle_gamma   90.00
#
_symmetry.space_group_name_H-M   'P 1'
#
loop_
_entity.id
_entity.type
_entity.pdbx_description
1 polymer ?
#
loop_
_entity_poly.entity_id
_entity_poly.type
_entity_poly.pdbx_seq_one_letter_code
_entity_poly.pdbx_strand_id
1 'polypeptide(L)'
;MKKFLILLLAAVFVVSSCSKKDVDDFEYGENITIRVGDVVSFEDGNNLKLVKAEDNRCCCFCDCFWQGYIALYFEARIDESDYEFEYDLHESFENPQPFEVYRLEVVGSDPDRDDVCNTIPVEDYKYTIVFNRL
;
A
#
# COMPACT_ATOMS: atom_id res chain seq x y z
N MET A 1 47.56 -24.95 -20.59
CA MET A 1 46.45 -24.06 -21.01
C MET A 1 45.13 -24.38 -20.28
N LYS A 2 45.12 -24.60 -18.96
CA LYS A 2 43.89 -24.88 -18.18
C LYS A 2 43.67 -23.93 -17.00
N LYS A 3 44.64 -23.05 -16.70
CA LYS A 3 44.58 -22.10 -15.57
C LYS A 3 43.95 -20.75 -15.92
N PHE A 4 43.85 -20.42 -17.21
CA PHE A 4 43.24 -19.17 -17.67
C PHE A 4 41.71 -19.22 -17.74
N LEU A 5 41.10 -20.41 -17.78
CA LEU A 5 39.64 -20.57 -17.89
C LEU A 5 38.91 -20.31 -16.56
N ILE A 6 39.58 -20.52 -15.42
CA ILE A 6 39.00 -20.36 -14.09
C ILE A 6 38.89 -18.88 -13.70
N LEU A 7 39.80 -18.04 -14.19
CA LEU A 7 39.78 -16.60 -13.92
C LEU A 7 38.64 -15.86 -14.65
N LEU A 8 38.14 -16.41 -15.76
CA LEU A 8 37.05 -15.80 -16.52
C LEU A 8 35.67 -16.09 -15.91
N LEU A 9 35.51 -17.23 -15.22
CA LEU A 9 34.24 -17.61 -14.58
C LEU A 9 33.96 -16.83 -13.28
N ALA A 10 35.01 -16.34 -12.60
CA ALA A 10 34.86 -15.55 -11.37
C ALA A 10 34.42 -14.10 -11.62
N ALA A 11 34.60 -13.59 -12.85
CA ALA A 11 34.24 -12.22 -13.20
C ALA A 11 32.74 -12.04 -13.54
N VAL A 12 31.99 -13.12 -13.75
CA VAL A 12 30.58 -13.07 -14.19
C VAL A 12 29.60 -12.95 -13.00
N PHE A 13 30.07 -13.10 -11.76
CA PHE A 13 29.20 -13.07 -10.56
C PHE A 13 29.04 -11.70 -9.87
N VAL A 14 29.63 -10.62 -10.40
CA VAL A 14 29.67 -9.32 -9.68
C VAL A 14 28.55 -8.35 -10.11
N VAL A 15 27.62 -8.75 -10.98
CA VAL A 15 26.51 -7.90 -11.44
C VAL A 15 25.14 -8.44 -11.06
N SER A 16 24.99 -9.01 -9.86
CA SER A 16 23.69 -8.99 -9.17
C SER A 16 23.53 -7.63 -8.49
N SER A 17 23.40 -6.58 -9.30
CA SER A 17 22.99 -5.27 -8.81
C SER A 17 21.54 -5.40 -8.37
N CYS A 18 21.36 -5.75 -7.10
CA CYS A 18 20.07 -5.62 -6.43
C CYS A 18 19.75 -4.14 -6.46
N SER A 19 18.92 -3.71 -7.41
CA SER A 19 18.30 -2.39 -7.42
C SER A 19 17.37 -2.35 -6.22
N LYS A 20 17.94 -2.03 -5.05
CA LYS A 20 17.17 -1.60 -3.89
C LYS A 20 16.48 -0.34 -4.38
N LYS A 21 15.18 -0.46 -4.70
CA LYS A 21 14.32 0.69 -4.93
C LYS A 21 14.56 1.57 -3.70
N ASP A 22 14.99 2.81 -3.89
CA ASP A 22 15.07 3.77 -2.79
C ASP A 22 13.69 3.79 -2.16
N VAL A 23 13.59 3.21 -0.97
CA VAL A 23 12.38 3.26 -0.18
C VAL A 23 12.52 4.57 0.55
N ASP A 24 11.70 5.54 0.17
CA ASP A 24 11.57 6.74 0.98
C ASP A 24 11.08 6.28 2.35
N ASP A 25 11.91 6.45 3.38
CA ASP A 25 11.52 6.18 4.75
C ASP A 25 10.52 7.28 5.14
N PHE A 26 9.28 6.88 5.44
CA PHE A 26 8.23 7.82 5.81
C PHE A 26 8.21 8.05 7.32
N GLU A 27 7.86 9.27 7.73
CA GLU A 27 7.64 9.58 9.14
C GLU A 27 6.20 9.21 9.56
N TYR A 28 6.05 8.75 10.80
CA TYR A 28 4.73 8.50 11.39
C TYR A 28 3.93 9.81 11.52
N GLY A 29 2.63 9.74 11.24
CA GLY A 29 1.70 10.86 11.34
C GLY A 29 1.70 11.80 10.14
N GLU A 30 2.54 11.56 9.12
CA GLU A 30 2.48 12.29 7.86
C GLU A 30 1.41 11.74 6.91
N ASN A 31 0.96 12.59 5.98
CA ASN A 31 0.09 12.18 4.90
C ASN A 31 0.91 11.44 3.83
N ILE A 32 0.62 10.17 3.62
CA ILE A 32 1.31 9.32 2.65
C ILE A 32 0.34 8.96 1.54
N THR A 33 0.73 9.22 0.30
CA THR A 33 -0.05 8.80 -0.88
C THR A 33 0.43 7.45 -1.36
N ILE A 34 -0.47 6.47 -1.42
CA ILE A 34 -0.17 5.09 -1.83
C ILE A 34 -1.12 4.62 -2.93
N ARG A 35 -0.69 3.62 -3.70
CA ARG A 35 -1.49 2.85 -4.66
C ARG A 35 -1.41 1.37 -4.37
N VAL A 36 -2.23 0.59 -5.07
CA VAL A 36 -2.15 -0.88 -5.02
C VAL A 36 -0.75 -1.33 -5.45
N GLY A 37 -0.09 -2.11 -4.59
CA GLY A 37 1.26 -2.62 -4.78
C GLY A 37 2.36 -1.77 -4.15
N ASP A 38 2.07 -0.55 -3.68
CA ASP A 38 3.04 0.29 -3.00
C ASP A 38 3.34 -0.24 -1.59
N VAL A 39 4.60 -0.09 -1.18
CA VAL A 39 5.10 -0.44 0.15
C VAL A 39 5.66 0.82 0.79
N VAL A 40 5.09 1.19 1.93
CA VAL A 40 5.56 2.24 2.82
C VAL A 40 6.45 1.58 3.86
N SER A 41 7.68 2.07 4.03
CA SER A 41 8.56 1.62 5.14
C SER A 41 8.87 2.78 6.07
N PHE A 42 9.08 2.44 7.34
CA PHE A 42 9.39 3.36 8.42
C PHE A 42 10.81 3.07 8.94
N GLU A 43 11.44 4.06 9.58
CA GLU A 43 12.84 3.95 10.07
C GLU A 43 13.08 2.78 11.04
N ASP A 44 12.05 2.34 11.77
CA ASP A 44 12.10 1.23 12.71
C ASP A 44 11.96 -0.15 12.04
N GLY A 45 11.86 -0.20 10.71
CA GLY A 45 11.72 -1.41 9.92
C GLY A 45 10.28 -1.90 9.77
N ASN A 46 9.31 -1.19 10.34
CA ASN A 46 7.91 -1.46 10.08
C ASN A 46 7.58 -1.14 8.62
N ASN A 47 6.60 -1.85 8.08
CA ASN A 47 6.10 -1.55 6.74
C ASN A 47 4.61 -1.81 6.61
N LEU A 48 4.01 -1.11 5.65
CA LEU A 48 2.61 -1.20 5.27
C LEU A 48 2.51 -1.27 3.75
N LYS A 49 1.71 -2.20 3.24
CA LYS A 49 1.51 -2.43 1.81
C LYS A 49 0.03 -2.51 1.50
N LEU A 50 -0.43 -1.71 0.55
CA LEU A 50 -1.77 -1.82 0.01
C LEU A 50 -1.77 -2.93 -1.05
N VAL A 51 -2.37 -4.07 -0.76
CA VAL A 51 -2.32 -5.23 -1.66
C VAL A 51 -3.43 -5.22 -2.70
N LYS A 52 -4.58 -4.63 -2.35
CA LYS A 52 -5.77 -4.63 -3.17
C LYS A 52 -6.71 -3.52 -2.73
N ALA A 53 -7.42 -2.98 -3.69
CA ALA A 53 -8.58 -2.13 -3.45
C ALA A 53 -9.78 -2.68 -4.22
N GLU A 54 -10.95 -2.58 -3.61
CA GLU A 54 -12.23 -2.83 -4.25
C GLU A 54 -13.07 -1.55 -4.18
N ASP A 55 -13.62 -1.15 -5.31
CA ASP A 55 -14.54 -0.02 -5.40
C ASP A 55 -15.90 -0.53 -5.88
N ASN A 56 -16.89 -0.47 -5.00
CA ASN A 56 -18.28 -0.77 -5.35
C ASN A 56 -19.18 0.47 -5.22
N ARG A 57 -18.58 1.67 -5.16
CA ARG A 57 -19.31 2.94 -5.13
C ARG A 57 -20.22 3.07 -6.35
N CYS A 58 -21.36 3.69 -6.14
CA CYS A 58 -22.34 3.93 -7.20
C CYS A 58 -21.75 4.84 -8.29
N CYS A 59 -21.94 4.47 -9.56
CA CYS A 59 -21.57 5.33 -10.69
C CYS A 59 -22.47 6.59 -10.70
N CYS A 60 -21.93 7.78 -11.02
CA CYS A 60 -22.66 9.05 -10.92
C CYS A 60 -23.84 9.25 -11.90
N PHE A 61 -24.11 8.26 -12.76
CA PHE A 61 -25.28 8.24 -13.65
C PHE A 61 -26.17 7.00 -13.46
N CYS A 62 -25.90 6.22 -12.42
CA CYS A 62 -26.65 5.02 -12.07
C CYS A 62 -27.64 5.34 -10.95
N ASP A 63 -28.90 4.91 -11.10
CA ASP A 63 -29.85 4.89 -9.98
C ASP A 63 -29.54 3.69 -9.09
N CYS A 64 -28.64 3.89 -8.11
CA CYS A 64 -28.30 2.84 -7.15
C CYS A 64 -29.21 2.88 -5.92
N PHE A 65 -29.64 1.70 -5.46
CA PHE A 65 -30.33 1.56 -4.18
C PHE A 65 -29.39 1.78 -2.98
N TRP A 66 -28.10 1.49 -3.14
CA TRP A 66 -27.03 1.75 -2.17
C TRP A 66 -25.96 2.66 -2.77
N GLN A 67 -25.25 3.42 -1.93
CA GLN A 67 -24.17 4.31 -2.39
C GLN A 67 -22.83 3.59 -2.60
N GLY A 68 -22.68 2.39 -2.04
CA GLY A 68 -21.44 1.61 -2.08
C GLY A 68 -20.35 2.19 -1.17
N TYR A 69 -19.17 1.59 -1.22
CA TYR A 69 -18.00 1.88 -0.41
C TYR A 69 -16.71 1.42 -1.12
N ILE A 70 -15.58 1.80 -0.55
CA ILE A 70 -14.27 1.27 -0.91
C ILE A 70 -13.78 0.38 0.22
N ALA A 71 -13.31 -0.81 -0.12
CA ALA A 71 -12.58 -1.70 0.78
C ALA A 71 -11.10 -1.74 0.36
N LEU A 72 -10.21 -1.52 1.31
CA LEU A 72 -8.77 -1.59 1.13
C LEU A 72 -8.20 -2.76 1.92
N TYR A 73 -7.34 -3.54 1.29
CA TYR A 73 -6.68 -4.68 1.92
C TYR A 73 -5.21 -4.37 2.13
N PHE A 74 -4.77 -4.49 3.38
CA PHE A 74 -3.41 -4.17 3.78
C PHE A 74 -2.67 -5.41 4.28
N GLU A 75 -1.41 -5.50 3.90
CA GLU A 75 -0.39 -6.31 4.57
C GLU A 75 0.48 -5.34 5.38
N ALA A 76 0.71 -5.63 6.65
CA ALA A 76 1.61 -4.85 7.49
C ALA A 76 2.59 -5.76 8.23
N ARG A 77 3.84 -5.31 8.36
CA ARG A 77 4.82 -5.92 9.25
C ARG A 77 5.16 -4.91 10.33
N ILE A 78 4.70 -5.19 11.56
CA ILE A 78 4.85 -4.30 12.71
C ILE A 78 5.55 -5.09 13.83
N ASP A 79 6.68 -4.56 14.33
CA ASP A 79 7.46 -5.20 15.42
C ASP A 79 7.73 -6.70 15.14
N GLU A 80 8.20 -6.99 13.92
CA GLU A 80 8.48 -8.34 13.39
C GLU A 80 7.28 -9.28 13.18
N SER A 81 6.06 -8.83 13.50
CA SER A 81 4.83 -9.59 13.31
C SER A 81 4.13 -9.17 12.01
N ASP A 82 3.62 -10.16 11.26
CA ASP A 82 2.91 -9.92 10.01
C ASP A 82 1.39 -9.91 10.25
N TYR A 83 0.71 -8.94 9.64
CA TYR A 83 -0.72 -8.69 9.78
C TYR A 83 -1.37 -8.53 8.41
N GLU A 84 -2.58 -9.06 8.27
CA GLU A 84 -3.46 -8.83 7.13
C GLU A 84 -4.79 -8.29 7.64
N PHE A 85 -5.28 -7.20 7.05
CA PHE A 85 -6.55 -6.60 7.46
C PHE A 85 -7.23 -5.83 6.34
N GLU A 86 -8.54 -5.65 6.52
CA GLU A 86 -9.42 -4.89 5.64
C GLU A 86 -9.77 -3.55 6.30
N TYR A 87 -9.84 -2.50 5.49
CA TYR A 87 -10.23 -1.15 5.89
C TYR A 87 -11.33 -0.64 4.96
N ASP A 88 -12.52 -0.48 5.52
CA ASP A 88 -13.70 0.04 4.85
C ASP A 88 -13.78 1.56 5.00
N LEU A 89 -13.88 2.29 3.88
CA LEU A 89 -13.97 3.76 3.89
C LEU A 89 -15.39 4.28 4.20
N HIS A 90 -16.32 3.40 4.57
CA HIS A 90 -17.70 3.79 4.86
C HIS A 90 -17.88 4.10 6.35
N GLU A 91 -18.40 5.29 6.66
CA GLU A 91 -18.47 5.87 8.01
C GLU A 91 -19.15 4.99 9.08
N SER A 92 -20.01 4.07 8.64
CA SER A 92 -20.73 3.14 9.53
C SER A 92 -19.96 1.87 9.90
N PHE A 93 -18.79 1.62 9.31
CA PHE A 93 -17.98 0.44 9.61
C PHE A 93 -16.90 0.79 10.63
N GLU A 94 -16.80 -0.02 11.69
CA GLU A 94 -15.66 0.02 12.60
C GLU A 94 -14.50 -0.72 11.96
N ASN A 95 -13.43 0.00 11.61
CA ASN A 95 -12.24 -0.60 11.04
C ASN A 95 -11.38 -1.22 12.14
N PRO A 96 -11.25 -2.56 12.19
CA PRO A 96 -10.44 -3.22 13.20
C PRO A 96 -8.98 -2.77 13.09
N GLN A 97 -8.35 -2.47 14.22
CA GLN A 97 -6.93 -2.18 14.31
C GLN A 97 -6.23 -3.43 14.87
N PRO A 98 -5.50 -4.21 14.05
CA PRO A 98 -4.92 -5.48 14.49
C PRO A 98 -3.64 -5.30 15.35
N PHE A 99 -3.23 -4.07 15.60
CA PHE A 99 -2.04 -3.68 16.37
C PHE A 99 -2.42 -2.71 17.50
N GLU A 100 -1.74 -2.78 18.65
CA GLU A 100 -2.14 -2.04 19.87
C GLU A 100 -1.63 -0.60 19.95
N VAL A 101 -0.45 -0.32 19.39
CA VAL A 101 0.26 0.97 19.57
C VAL A 101 0.35 1.79 18.29
N TYR A 102 -0.33 1.35 17.24
CA TYR A 102 -0.39 2.09 15.98
C TYR A 102 -1.84 2.31 15.56
N ARG A 103 -2.06 3.25 14.64
CA ARG A 103 -3.38 3.51 14.07
C ARG A 103 -3.26 3.89 12.61
N LEU A 104 -3.97 3.17 11.74
CA LEU A 104 -4.13 3.54 10.34
C LEU A 104 -5.42 4.37 10.16
N GLU A 105 -5.28 5.50 9.49
CA GLU A 105 -6.39 6.32 9.02
C GLU A 105 -6.28 6.52 7.52
N VAL A 106 -7.39 6.31 6.80
CA VAL A 106 -7.48 6.66 5.38
C VAL A 106 -8.19 8.00 5.30
N VAL A 107 -7.46 9.06 4.95
CA VAL A 107 -7.97 10.44 4.95
C VAL A 107 -8.57 10.85 3.61
N GLY A 108 -8.30 10.11 2.53
CA GLY A 108 -8.89 10.39 1.22
C GLY A 108 -8.57 9.37 0.14
N SER A 109 -9.31 9.45 -0.96
CA SER A 109 -9.11 8.67 -2.19
C SER A 109 -9.23 9.56 -3.42
N ASP A 110 -8.43 9.32 -4.45
CA ASP A 110 -8.52 9.92 -5.78
C ASP A 110 -8.68 8.79 -6.82
N PRO A 111 -9.82 8.69 -7.54
CA PRO A 111 -10.94 9.61 -7.52
C PRO A 111 -11.72 9.56 -6.20
N ASP A 112 -12.19 10.73 -5.77
CA ASP A 112 -13.11 10.82 -4.65
C ASP A 112 -14.50 10.29 -5.05
N ARG A 113 -15.45 10.35 -4.13
CA ARG A 113 -16.80 9.83 -4.38
C ARG A 113 -17.55 10.60 -5.48
N ASP A 114 -17.31 11.90 -5.61
CA ASP A 114 -18.01 12.72 -6.59
C ASP A 114 -17.40 12.55 -8.00
N ASP A 115 -16.18 12.02 -8.07
CA ASP A 115 -15.41 11.77 -9.28
C ASP A 115 -15.39 10.30 -9.77
N VAL A 116 -16.21 9.41 -9.17
CA VAL A 116 -16.26 7.95 -9.49
C VAL A 116 -16.60 7.66 -10.97
N CYS A 117 -17.12 8.64 -11.71
CA CYS A 117 -17.36 8.52 -13.14
C CYS A 117 -16.09 8.51 -14.00
N ASN A 118 -14.93 8.77 -13.41
CA ASN A 118 -13.66 8.71 -14.11
C ASN A 118 -13.33 7.24 -14.47
N THR A 119 -12.93 7.00 -15.71
CA THR A 119 -12.60 5.68 -16.26
C THR A 119 -11.26 5.12 -15.76
N ILE A 120 -10.83 5.54 -14.56
CA ILE A 120 -9.55 5.13 -13.99
C ILE A 120 -9.75 3.72 -13.41
N PRO A 121 -8.90 2.74 -13.74
CA PRO A 121 -8.93 1.44 -13.10
C PRO A 121 -8.68 1.57 -11.58
N VAL A 122 -9.31 0.71 -10.77
CA VAL A 122 -9.22 0.79 -9.30
C VAL A 122 -7.78 0.63 -8.81
N GLU A 123 -6.98 -0.16 -9.51
CA GLU A 123 -5.55 -0.33 -9.26
C GLU A 123 -4.72 0.97 -9.39
N ASP A 124 -5.22 1.95 -10.15
CA ASP A 124 -4.57 3.24 -10.38
C ASP A 124 -5.02 4.33 -9.39
N TYR A 125 -5.99 4.03 -8.51
CA TYR A 125 -6.45 4.95 -7.49
C TYR A 125 -5.33 5.30 -6.52
N LYS A 126 -5.38 6.52 -6.00
CA LYS A 126 -4.47 6.99 -4.97
C LYS A 126 -5.22 7.13 -3.67
N TYR A 127 -4.63 6.62 -2.59
CA TYR A 127 -5.16 6.75 -1.25
C TYR A 127 -4.21 7.58 -0.43
N THR A 128 -4.75 8.57 0.28
CA THR A 128 -3.98 9.29 1.29
C THR A 128 -4.24 8.63 2.62
N ILE A 129 -3.17 8.15 3.24
CA ILE A 129 -3.22 7.49 4.55
C ILE A 129 -2.38 8.27 5.56
N VAL A 130 -2.70 8.08 6.83
CA VAL A 130 -1.89 8.52 7.96
C VAL A 130 -1.69 7.32 8.86
N PHE A 131 -0.43 6.99 9.14
CA PHE A 131 -0.08 5.91 10.07
C PHE A 131 0.54 6.52 11.32
N ASN A 132 -0.19 6.45 12.43
CA ASN A 132 0.19 7.07 13.70
C ASN A 132 0.74 6.04 14.68
N ARG A 133 1.66 6.47 15.53
CA ARG A 133 2.05 5.78 16.75
C ARG A 133 1.31 6.42 17.94
N LEU A 134 0.64 5.60 18.75
CA LEU A 134 -0.19 6.04 19.88
C LEU A 134 0.62 6.35 21.15
#